data_AF-A0A2V5Y9K9-F1
#
_entry.id   AF-A0A2V5Y9K9-F1
#
_cell.length_a   1.000
_cell.length_b   1.000
_cell.length_c   1.000
_cell.angle_alpha   90.00
_cell.angle_beta   90.00
_cell.angle_gamma   90.00
#
_symmetry.space_group_name_H-M   'P 1'
#
loop_
_entity.id
_entity.type
_entity.pdbx_description
1 polymer ?
#
loop_
_entity_poly.entity_id
_entity_poly.type
_entity_poly.pdbx_seq_one_letter_code
_entity_poly.pdbx_strand_id
1 'polypeptide(L)'
;MSYVELHACSAFSFLRGGSFPEQLAEVAAELEMPAMALLDRNGVYGAQRFSVAAREHNVRPIIGCEVLMEDGAVLPVLVEDRTGYKNLCELLTKAHLRSEKGKCTVRWDELPEFAKGLVALFGSGSAHLQRANASPARTFGILPKRTSMGLRSGKSPRTQDAFTERVKRPTNLRIAPDF
;
A
#
# COMPACT_ATOMS: atom_id res chain seq x y z
N MET A 1 20.40 -4.28 4.91
CA MET A 1 18.93 -4.51 5.00
C MET A 1 18.34 -3.82 3.79
N SER A 2 17.68 -4.55 2.88
CA SER A 2 17.19 -3.96 1.63
C SER A 2 15.91 -3.17 1.90
N TYR A 3 15.88 -1.89 1.49
CA TYR A 3 14.70 -1.04 1.56
C TYR A 3 13.98 -1.03 0.21
N VAL A 4 12.66 -0.84 0.25
CA VAL A 4 11.79 -0.67 -0.92
C VAL A 4 10.86 0.50 -0.61
N GLU A 5 10.89 1.52 -1.45
CA GLU A 5 9.97 2.65 -1.34
C GLU A 5 8.59 2.24 -1.86
N LEU A 6 7.58 2.28 -0.98
CA LEU A 6 6.21 1.89 -1.32
C LEU A 6 5.26 3.08 -1.44
N HIS A 7 5.76 4.32 -1.29
CA HIS A 7 4.96 5.52 -1.34
C HIS A 7 5.74 6.71 -1.93
N ALA A 8 6.14 6.61 -3.20
CA ALA A 8 6.68 7.74 -3.96
C ALA A 8 5.61 8.42 -4.81
N CYS A 9 5.74 9.73 -5.06
CA CYS A 9 4.92 10.48 -6.01
C CYS A 9 5.79 11.15 -7.07
N SER A 10 5.29 11.25 -8.30
CA SER A 10 6.01 11.90 -9.40
C SER A 10 5.52 13.33 -9.64
N ALA A 11 6.20 14.05 -10.54
CA ALA A 11 5.79 15.36 -11.03
C ALA A 11 4.39 15.39 -11.67
N PHE A 12 3.82 14.23 -12.01
CA PHE A 12 2.42 14.14 -12.46
C PHE A 12 1.40 14.31 -11.33
N SER A 13 1.85 14.24 -10.08
CA SER A 13 1.10 14.70 -8.91
C SER A 13 1.30 16.21 -8.75
N PHE A 14 0.43 16.98 -9.40
CA PHE A 14 0.57 18.44 -9.49
C PHE A 14 0.71 19.10 -8.12
N LEU A 15 1.70 20.00 -7.98
CA LEU A 15 2.06 20.69 -6.73
C LEU A 15 2.38 19.74 -5.55
N ARG A 16 2.77 18.49 -5.83
CA ARG A 16 3.13 17.49 -4.81
C ARG A 16 4.47 16.82 -5.11
N GLY A 17 4.68 16.34 -6.33
CA GLY A 17 5.94 15.74 -6.75
C GLY A 17 6.80 16.69 -7.57
N GLY A 18 8.12 16.59 -7.42
CA GLY A 18 9.10 17.35 -8.21
C GLY A 18 9.90 16.50 -9.21
N SER A 19 9.95 15.19 -9.00
CA SER A 19 10.78 14.27 -9.80
C SER A 19 9.97 13.63 -10.93
N PHE A 20 10.55 13.52 -12.11
CA PHE A 20 9.94 12.73 -13.18
C PHE A 20 9.98 11.22 -12.85
N PRO A 21 9.01 10.43 -13.34
CA PRO A 21 8.99 8.97 -13.17
C PRO A 21 10.31 8.28 -13.53
N GLU A 22 10.95 8.72 -14.60
CA GLU A 22 12.20 8.18 -15.11
C GLU A 22 13.34 8.40 -14.10
N GLN A 23 13.42 9.59 -13.50
CA GLN A 23 14.42 9.92 -12.49
C GLN A 23 14.21 9.13 -11.19
N LEU A 24 12.95 8.86 -10.82
CA LEU A 24 12.64 8.01 -9.66
C LEU A 24 13.16 6.58 -9.86
N ALA A 25 13.00 6.03 -11.07
CA ALA A 25 13.51 4.72 -11.42
C ALA A 25 15.05 4.67 -11.42
N GLU A 26 15.70 5.68 -11.98
CA GLU A 26 17.17 5.82 -11.98
C GLU A 26 17.73 5.84 -10.55
N VAL A 27 17.21 6.71 -9.69
CA VAL A 27 17.64 6.82 -8.28
C VAL A 27 17.37 5.54 -7.50
N ALA A 28 16.24 4.86 -7.75
CA ALA A 28 15.95 3.57 -7.12
C ALA A 28 17.04 2.53 -7.43
N ALA A 29 17.55 2.51 -8.66
CA ALA A 29 18.61 1.62 -9.09
C ALA A 29 19.97 2.00 -8.50
N GLU A 30 20.30 3.29 -8.46
CA GLU A 30 21.52 3.80 -7.80
C GLU A 30 21.58 3.41 -6.32
N LEU A 31 20.43 3.37 -5.66
CA LEU A 31 20.28 2.98 -4.26
C LEU A 31 20.11 1.46 -4.07
N GLU A 32 20.28 0.67 -5.13
CA GLU A 32 20.16 -0.78 -5.14
C GLU A 32 18.80 -1.29 -4.60
N MET A 33 17.73 -0.50 -4.82
CA MET A 33 16.37 -0.91 -4.42
C MET A 33 15.86 -1.98 -5.39
N PRO A 34 15.43 -3.16 -4.90
CA PRO A 34 14.93 -4.22 -5.77
C PRO A 34 13.56 -3.90 -6.38
N ALA A 35 12.83 -2.94 -5.80
CA ALA A 35 11.52 -2.49 -6.25
C ALA A 35 11.26 -1.05 -5.78
N MET A 36 10.34 -0.37 -6.45
CA MET A 36 9.80 0.92 -6.01
C MET A 36 8.35 1.08 -6.47
N ALA A 37 7.52 1.71 -5.64
CA ALA A 37 6.14 2.03 -5.96
C ALA A 37 5.94 3.49 -6.34
N LEU A 38 5.13 3.73 -7.38
CA LEU A 38 4.69 5.07 -7.77
C LEU A 38 3.18 5.23 -7.53
N LEU A 39 2.83 6.21 -6.69
CA LEU A 39 1.46 6.52 -6.26
C LEU A 39 1.15 7.97 -6.59
N ASP A 40 0.75 8.24 -7.83
CA ASP A 40 0.33 9.58 -8.21
C ASP A 40 -1.04 9.94 -7.60
N ARG A 41 -1.30 11.24 -7.45
CA ARG A 41 -2.53 11.75 -6.85
C ARG A 41 -3.74 11.57 -7.76
N ASN A 42 -4.76 10.84 -7.29
CA ASN A 42 -6.05 10.63 -7.98
C ASN A 42 -5.91 10.16 -9.44
N GLY A 43 -4.86 9.41 -9.74
CA GLY A 43 -4.53 9.02 -11.11
C GLY A 43 -3.33 8.09 -11.16
N VAL A 44 -3.16 7.44 -12.31
CA VAL A 44 -1.99 6.61 -12.66
C VAL A 44 -1.20 7.28 -13.78
N TYR A 45 -1.05 8.61 -13.71
CA TYR A 45 -0.56 9.45 -14.80
C TYR A 45 0.89 9.14 -15.20
N GLY A 46 1.78 8.97 -14.23
CA GLY A 46 3.18 8.61 -14.43
C GLY A 46 3.44 7.11 -14.52
N ALA A 47 2.42 6.26 -14.34
CA ALA A 47 2.60 4.82 -14.16
C ALA A 47 3.31 4.13 -15.34
N GLN A 48 2.91 4.44 -16.59
CA GLN A 48 3.52 3.81 -17.76
C GLN A 48 4.97 4.23 -17.93
N ARG A 49 5.27 5.52 -17.75
CA ARG A 49 6.64 6.06 -17.85
C ARG A 49 7.54 5.45 -16.80
N PHE A 50 7.05 5.34 -15.57
CA PHE A 50 7.75 4.66 -14.48
C PHE A 50 7.99 3.18 -14.78
N SER A 51 6.97 2.45 -15.24
CA SER A 51 7.06 1.01 -15.51
C SER A 51 8.15 0.70 -16.55
N VAL A 52 8.20 1.50 -17.63
CA VAL A 52 9.21 1.36 -18.68
C VAL A 52 10.61 1.64 -18.12
N ALA A 53 10.82 2.80 -17.49
CA ALA A 53 12.13 3.18 -16.96
C ALA A 53 12.63 2.22 -15.86
N ALA A 54 11.76 1.81 -14.94
CA ALA A 54 12.13 0.88 -13.86
C ALA A 54 12.64 -0.46 -14.42
N ARG A 55 12.02 -0.97 -15.49
CA ARG A 55 12.47 -2.20 -16.15
C ARG A 55 13.82 -2.06 -16.82
N GLU A 56 14.08 -0.93 -17.47
CA GLU A 56 15.40 -0.63 -18.07
C GLU A 56 16.50 -0.62 -17.01
N HIS A 57 16.17 -0.19 -15.80
CA HIS A 57 17.08 -0.15 -14.65
C HIS A 57 17.04 -1.40 -13.75
N ASN A 58 16.34 -2.48 -14.15
CA ASN A 58 16.17 -3.71 -13.35
C ASN A 58 15.52 -3.50 -11.97
N VAL A 59 14.77 -2.42 -11.79
CA VAL A 59 13.94 -2.16 -10.60
C VAL A 59 12.54 -2.69 -10.88
N ARG A 60 11.98 -3.49 -9.96
CA ARG A 60 10.59 -3.94 -10.12
C ARG A 60 9.63 -2.76 -9.88
N PRO A 61 8.82 -2.35 -10.88
CA PRO A 61 7.81 -1.32 -10.65
C PRO A 61 6.62 -1.87 -9.88
N ILE A 62 6.10 -1.08 -8.95
CA ILE A 62 4.82 -1.31 -8.27
C ILE A 62 3.93 -0.10 -8.57
N ILE A 63 2.75 -0.33 -9.13
CA ILE A 63 1.86 0.76 -9.52
C ILE A 63 0.79 0.96 -8.44
N GLY A 64 0.47 2.21 -8.16
CA GLY A 64 -0.57 2.57 -7.23
C GLY A 64 -1.10 3.98 -7.46
N CYS A 65 -1.81 4.50 -6.47
CA CYS A 65 -2.39 5.83 -6.49
C CYS A 65 -2.59 6.32 -5.05
N GLU A 66 -2.42 7.62 -4.82
CA GLU A 66 -3.01 8.28 -3.66
C GLU A 66 -4.45 8.65 -3.96
N VAL A 67 -5.40 7.94 -3.34
CA VAL A 67 -6.82 8.24 -3.49
C VAL A 67 -7.23 9.29 -2.45
N LEU A 68 -7.75 10.42 -2.91
CA LEU A 68 -8.38 11.41 -2.04
C LEU A 68 -9.81 10.99 -1.75
N MET A 69 -10.13 10.85 -0.46
CA MET A 69 -11.44 10.48 0.04
C MET A 69 -12.32 11.73 0.23
N GLU A 70 -13.64 11.56 0.22
CA GLU A 70 -14.62 12.65 0.38
C GLU A 70 -14.50 13.41 1.71
N ASP A 71 -13.95 12.78 2.75
CA ASP A 71 -13.67 13.36 4.06
C ASP A 71 -12.29 14.05 4.15
N GLY A 72 -11.57 14.14 3.02
CA GLY A 72 -10.23 14.72 2.93
C GLY A 72 -9.10 13.75 3.30
N ALA A 73 -9.39 12.51 3.69
CA ALA A 73 -8.37 11.51 3.90
C ALA A 73 -7.64 11.18 2.59
N VAL A 74 -6.38 10.78 2.72
CA VAL A 74 -5.56 10.30 1.61
C VAL A 74 -5.27 8.83 1.87
N LEU A 75 -5.71 7.98 0.96
CA LEU A 75 -5.56 6.54 1.02
C LEU A 75 -4.59 6.08 -0.08
N PRO A 76 -3.33 5.79 0.25
CA PRO A 76 -2.41 5.16 -0.69
C PRO A 76 -2.86 3.73 -0.97
N VAL A 77 -3.04 3.40 -2.25
CA VAL A 77 -3.41 2.05 -2.70
C VAL A 77 -2.41 1.54 -3.73
N LEU A 78 -1.99 0.28 -3.56
CA LEU A 78 -1.12 -0.45 -4.47
C LEU A 78 -1.94 -1.45 -5.27
N VAL A 79 -1.53 -1.68 -6.50
CA VAL A 79 -2.10 -2.69 -7.38
C VAL A 79 -1.36 -4.00 -7.18
N GLU A 80 -2.08 -5.04 -6.75
CA GLU A 80 -1.54 -6.39 -6.57
C GLU A 80 -1.50 -7.16 -7.90
N ASP A 81 -2.54 -7.01 -8.72
CA ASP A 81 -2.73 -7.76 -9.95
C ASP A 81 -3.47 -6.98 -11.06
N ARG A 82 -3.69 -7.64 -12.20
CA ARG A 82 -4.40 -7.05 -13.36
C ARG A 82 -5.85 -6.66 -13.04
N THR A 83 -6.51 -7.39 -12.13
CA THR A 83 -7.86 -7.06 -11.67
C THR A 83 -7.81 -5.78 -10.83
N GLY A 84 -6.81 -5.65 -9.96
CA GLY A 84 -6.53 -4.44 -9.20
C GLY A 84 -6.33 -3.22 -10.09
N TYR A 85 -5.49 -3.33 -11.13
CA TYR A 85 -5.25 -2.22 -12.04
C TYR A 85 -6.54 -1.75 -12.73
N LYS A 86 -7.35 -2.72 -13.21
CA LYS A 86 -8.65 -2.45 -13.82
C LYS A 86 -9.58 -1.74 -12.82
N ASN A 87 -9.71 -2.29 -11.62
CA ASN A 87 -10.59 -1.75 -10.59
C ASN A 87 -10.17 -0.35 -10.14
N LEU A 88 -8.87 -0.10 -10.00
CA LEU A 88 -8.34 1.23 -9.68
C LEU A 88 -8.70 2.24 -10.78
N CYS A 89 -8.50 1.87 -12.05
CA CYS A 89 -8.87 2.72 -13.17
C CYS A 89 -10.37 3.03 -13.18
N GLU A 90 -11.23 2.02 -13.03
CA GLU A 90 -12.69 2.20 -13.00
C GLU A 90 -13.15 3.09 -11.83
N LEU A 91 -12.60 2.87 -10.63
CA LEU A 91 -12.86 3.69 -9.45
C LEU A 91 -12.50 5.17 -9.70
N LEU A 92 -11.30 5.42 -10.21
CA LEU A 92 -10.82 6.77 -10.50
C LEU A 92 -11.66 7.43 -11.60
N THR A 93 -12.00 6.69 -12.66
CA THR A 93 -12.88 7.20 -13.73
C THR A 93 -14.26 7.58 -13.18
N LYS A 94 -14.88 6.72 -12.37
CA LYS A 94 -16.18 6.99 -11.72
C LYS A 94 -16.12 8.25 -10.86
N ALA A 95 -15.05 8.40 -10.07
CA ALA A 95 -14.84 9.57 -9.22
C ALA A 95 -14.62 10.87 -10.04
N HIS A 96 -13.80 10.82 -11.10
CA HIS A 96 -13.54 11.97 -11.99
C HIS A 96 -14.79 12.40 -12.76
N LEU A 97 -15.63 11.47 -13.24
CA LEU A 97 -16.84 11.79 -13.98
C LEU A 97 -17.91 12.48 -13.12
N ARG A 98 -17.95 12.18 -11.82
CA ARG A 98 -18.85 12.81 -10.86
C ARG A 98 -18.34 14.18 -10.38
N SER A 99 -17.02 14.32 -10.26
CA SER A 99 -16.41 15.47 -9.57
C SER A 99 -16.23 16.68 -10.50
N GLU A 100 -16.22 17.87 -9.92
CA GLU A 100 -15.72 19.06 -10.61
C GLU A 100 -14.25 18.88 -11.00
N LYS A 101 -13.83 19.53 -12.08
CA LYS A 101 -12.44 19.50 -12.55
C LYS A 101 -11.48 19.90 -11.43
N GLY A 102 -10.54 19.02 -11.11
CA GLY A 102 -9.51 19.25 -10.07
C GLY A 102 -9.93 18.87 -8.64
N LYS A 103 -11.16 18.38 -8.42
CA LYS A 103 -11.67 17.98 -7.08
C LYS A 103 -12.08 16.50 -7.00
N CYS A 104 -11.36 15.63 -7.71
CA CYS A 104 -11.67 14.19 -7.71
C CYS A 104 -11.59 13.62 -6.28
N THR A 105 -12.73 13.12 -5.78
CA THR A 105 -12.85 12.48 -4.48
C THR A 105 -13.60 11.15 -4.60
N VAL A 106 -13.09 10.14 -3.92
CA VAL A 106 -13.70 8.81 -3.80
C VAL A 106 -14.52 8.75 -2.52
N ARG A 107 -15.70 8.15 -2.60
CA ARG A 107 -16.58 7.97 -1.44
C ARG A 107 -16.27 6.63 -0.77
N TRP A 108 -16.46 6.56 0.55
CA TRP A 108 -16.15 5.34 1.31
C TRP A 108 -17.04 4.16 0.95
N ASP A 109 -18.27 4.42 0.50
CA ASP A 109 -19.25 3.41 0.07
C ASP A 109 -18.88 2.76 -1.29
N GLU A 110 -18.09 3.43 -2.12
CA GLU A 110 -17.64 2.92 -3.42
C GLU A 110 -16.44 1.98 -3.32
N LEU A 111 -15.57 2.20 -2.34
CA LEU A 111 -14.30 1.47 -2.22
C LEU A 111 -14.47 -0.06 -2.20
N PRO A 112 -15.45 -0.65 -1.47
CA PRO A 112 -15.63 -2.10 -1.44
C PRO A 112 -15.97 -2.73 -2.80
N GLU A 113 -16.61 -1.99 -3.70
CA GLU A 113 -16.97 -2.43 -5.06
C GLU A 113 -15.71 -2.70 -5.91
N PHE A 114 -14.64 -1.95 -5.67
CA PHE A 114 -13.40 -1.96 -6.45
C PHE A 114 -12.19 -2.50 -5.67
N ALA A 115 -12.37 -2.99 -4.43
CA ALA A 115 -11.26 -3.35 -3.55
C ALA A 115 -10.44 -4.59 -3.99
N LYS A 116 -11.02 -5.45 -4.83
CA LYS A 116 -10.35 -6.70 -5.24
C LYS A 116 -9.06 -6.41 -6.02
N GLY A 117 -7.95 -7.01 -5.60
CA GLY A 117 -6.63 -6.84 -6.22
C GLY A 117 -5.94 -5.53 -5.84
N LEU A 118 -6.47 -4.80 -4.84
CA LEU A 118 -5.86 -3.59 -4.28
C LEU A 118 -5.37 -3.83 -2.86
N VAL A 119 -4.23 -3.23 -2.52
CA VAL A 119 -3.66 -3.22 -1.17
C VAL A 119 -3.59 -1.78 -0.68
N ALA A 120 -4.36 -1.44 0.34
CA ALA A 120 -4.31 -0.11 0.96
C ALA A 120 -3.20 -0.04 2.02
N LEU A 121 -2.44 1.05 2.03
CA LEU A 121 -1.44 1.33 3.06
C LEU A 121 -2.02 2.28 4.11
N PHE A 122 -1.89 1.92 5.39
CA PHE A 122 -2.33 2.74 6.52
C PHE A 122 -1.13 3.13 7.38
N GLY A 123 -1.04 4.40 7.79
CA GLY A 123 0.05 4.89 8.62
C GLY A 123 -0.26 6.20 9.32
N SER A 124 0.54 6.55 10.33
CA SER A 124 0.32 7.70 11.23
C SER A 124 0.36 9.08 10.54
N GLY A 125 0.72 9.15 9.25
CA GLY A 125 0.71 10.36 8.43
C GLY A 125 -0.55 10.55 7.57
N SER A 126 -1.45 9.56 7.50
CA SER A 126 -2.78 9.70 6.89
C SER A 126 -3.69 10.47 7.85
N ALA A 127 -3.37 11.74 8.07
CA ALA A 127 -3.81 12.57 9.19
C ALA A 127 -5.32 12.86 9.29
N HIS A 128 -6.20 12.18 8.53
CA HIS A 128 -7.65 12.37 8.60
C HIS A 128 -8.47 11.10 8.89
N LEU A 129 -7.84 9.92 9.03
CA LEU A 129 -8.54 8.69 9.44
C LEU A 129 -8.88 8.62 10.94
N GLN A 130 -8.85 9.74 11.69
CA GLN A 130 -9.29 9.77 13.09
C GLN A 130 -10.82 9.72 13.27
N ARG A 131 -11.63 9.66 12.20
CA ARG A 131 -13.10 9.62 12.30
C ARG A 131 -13.73 8.52 11.42
N ALA A 132 -13.43 7.26 11.70
CA ALA A 132 -14.23 6.15 11.18
C ALA A 132 -14.47 5.00 12.18
N ASN A 133 -14.04 5.11 13.43
CA ASN A 133 -14.34 4.12 14.47
C ASN A 133 -15.09 4.74 15.65
N ALA A 134 -16.35 5.09 15.40
CA ALA A 134 -17.38 5.19 16.43
C ALA A 134 -18.61 4.37 16.00
N SER A 135 -18.40 3.06 15.80
CA SER A 135 -19.40 2.01 16.02
C SER A 135 -18.68 0.66 16.17
N PRO A 136 -19.05 -0.18 17.15
CA PRO A 136 -18.33 -1.41 17.46
C PRO A 136 -18.80 -2.57 16.56
N ALA A 137 -17.91 -3.56 16.40
CA ALA A 137 -18.06 -4.84 15.68
C ALA A 137 -17.55 -4.78 14.22
N ARG A 138 -16.58 -5.59 13.78
CA ARG A 138 -16.26 -6.98 14.14
C ARG A 138 -14.75 -7.23 14.05
N THR A 139 -14.09 -7.30 15.19
CA THR A 139 -12.77 -7.94 15.31
C THR A 139 -13.00 -9.45 15.39
N PHE A 140 -12.78 -10.18 14.29
CA PHE A 140 -12.58 -11.63 14.38
C PHE A 140 -11.11 -11.89 14.67
N GLY A 141 -10.81 -11.94 15.97
CA GLY A 141 -9.49 -12.20 16.50
C GLY A 141 -9.64 -12.53 17.98
N ILE A 142 -9.76 -13.82 18.28
CA ILE A 142 -9.89 -14.40 19.62
C ILE A 142 -8.69 -13.94 20.45
N LEU A 143 -8.92 -13.01 21.39
CA LEU A 143 -7.96 -12.67 22.43
C LEU A 143 -8.29 -13.49 23.68
N PRO A 144 -7.41 -14.37 24.18
CA PRO A 144 -7.66 -15.08 25.42
C PRO A 144 -7.61 -14.09 26.59
N LYS A 145 -8.58 -14.24 27.51
CA LYS A 145 -8.72 -13.47 28.75
C LYS A 145 -7.40 -13.45 29.52
N ARG A 146 -6.84 -12.27 29.79
CA ARG A 146 -5.86 -12.08 30.87
C ARG A 146 -6.52 -11.38 32.04
N THR A 147 -6.96 -12.22 32.97
CA THR A 147 -7.30 -11.88 34.35
C THR A 147 -6.11 -11.15 34.98
N SER A 148 -6.38 -9.99 35.57
CA SER A 148 -5.44 -9.28 36.43
C SER A 148 -5.23 -10.06 37.73
N MET A 149 -3.98 -10.39 38.03
CA MET A 149 -3.52 -10.74 39.36
C MET A 149 -2.06 -10.25 39.41
N GLY A 150 -1.77 -9.17 40.13
CA GLY A 150 -1.65 -9.23 41.58
C GLY A 150 -0.26 -9.76 41.90
N LEU A 151 0.69 -8.85 42.11
CA LEU A 151 2.04 -9.18 42.57
C LEU A 151 1.94 -10.06 43.83
N ARG A 152 2.63 -11.21 43.83
CA ARG A 152 3.32 -11.76 45.00
C ARG A 152 4.31 -12.86 44.60
N SER A 153 5.54 -12.65 45.09
CA SER A 153 6.67 -13.55 45.35
C SER A 153 6.41 -15.07 45.29
N GLY A 154 7.35 -15.80 44.66
CA GLY A 154 7.59 -17.22 44.97
C GLY A 154 8.26 -18.06 43.87
N LYS A 155 9.57 -18.28 44.02
CA LYS A 155 10.42 -19.44 43.65
C LYS A 155 10.24 -20.17 42.30
N SER A 156 11.37 -20.39 41.62
CA SER A 156 11.53 -21.29 40.45
C SER A 156 11.26 -22.77 40.81
N PRO A 157 10.98 -23.63 39.82
CA PRO A 157 12.08 -24.37 39.19
C PRO A 157 11.92 -24.69 37.68
N ARG A 158 13.07 -25.09 37.13
CA ARG A 158 13.42 -25.63 35.81
C ARG A 158 12.35 -26.50 35.12
N THR A 159 12.20 -26.37 33.81
CA THR A 159 12.24 -27.51 32.85
C THR A 159 12.56 -27.02 31.44
N GLN A 160 13.35 -27.81 30.73
CA GLN A 160 13.88 -27.60 29.37
C GLN A 160 12.84 -27.99 28.30
N ASP A 161 13.22 -27.69 27.05
CA ASP A 161 12.86 -28.34 25.79
C ASP A 161 11.86 -27.66 24.83
N ALA A 162 12.49 -27.09 23.79
CA ALA A 162 12.34 -27.44 22.39
C ALA A 162 10.97 -27.24 21.71
N PHE A 163 10.92 -26.29 20.76
CA PHE A 163 10.42 -26.61 19.42
C PHE A 163 11.04 -25.67 18.38
N THR A 164 12.08 -26.17 17.75
CA THR A 164 12.63 -25.67 16.48
C THR A 164 11.80 -26.28 15.36
N GLU A 165 11.15 -25.50 14.49
CA GLU A 165 10.95 -25.94 13.11
C GLU A 165 10.65 -24.83 12.08
N ARG A 166 11.62 -24.70 11.16
CA ARG A 166 11.48 -24.57 9.69
C ARG A 166 10.52 -23.53 9.11
N VAL A 167 11.09 -22.35 8.81
CA VAL A 167 10.64 -21.50 7.70
C VAL A 167 11.13 -22.12 6.37
N LYS A 168 10.25 -22.81 5.65
CA LYS A 168 10.49 -23.20 4.25
C LYS A 168 10.38 -21.96 3.36
N ARG A 169 11.43 -21.66 2.61
CA ARG A 169 11.44 -20.64 1.54
C ARG A 169 10.52 -21.10 0.39
N PRO A 170 9.62 -20.25 -0.12
CA PRO A 170 9.02 -20.51 -1.42
C PRO A 170 10.00 -20.07 -2.52
N THR A 171 10.72 -21.05 -3.06
CA THR A 171 11.28 -21.02 -4.41
C THR A 171 10.13 -20.97 -5.42
N ASN A 172 10.32 -20.20 -6.50
CA ASN A 172 9.49 -20.04 -7.71
C ASN A 172 8.72 -18.72 -7.79
N LEU A 173 9.45 -17.60 -7.94
CA LEU A 173 8.90 -16.39 -8.54
C LEU A 173 8.91 -16.59 -10.07
N ARG A 174 7.76 -16.96 -10.64
CA ARG A 174 7.54 -16.90 -12.09
C ARG A 174 7.38 -15.42 -12.46
N ILE A 175 8.29 -14.93 -13.30
CA ILE A 175 8.15 -13.65 -13.99
C ILE A 175 6.91 -13.76 -14.88
N ALA A 176 5.89 -12.94 -14.62
CA ALA A 176 4.78 -12.77 -15.55
C ALA A 176 5.28 -11.91 -16.73
N PRO A 177 4.98 -12.27 -17.99
CA PRO A 177 5.44 -11.51 -19.13
C PRO A 177 4.70 -10.16 -19.22
N ASP A 178 5.48 -9.15 -19.59
CA ASP A 178 5.17 -7.89 -20.29
C ASP A 178 3.87 -7.15 -19.95
N PHE A 179 4.03 -5.99 -19.29
CA PHE A 179 3.14 -4.80 -19.32
C PHE A 179 3.85 -3.54 -18.81
#